data_AF-R5AXK2-F1
#
_entry.id   AF-R5AXK2-F1
#
_cell.length_a   1.000
_cell.length_b   1.000
_cell.length_c   1.000
_cell.angle_alpha   90.00
_cell.angle_beta   90.00
_cell.angle_gamma   90.00
#
_symmetry.space_group_name_H-M   'P 1'
#
loop_
_entity.id
_entity.type
_entity.pdbx_description
1 polymer ?
#
loop_
_entity_poly.entity_id
_entity_poly.type
_entity_poly.pdbx_seq_one_letter_code
_entity_poly.pdbx_strand_id
1 'polypeptide(L)'
;MTDFVAIDFETANTNLTSICAVGCVKVENGVITDRFYSLVKPVPNYFISRFTEIHGLSDKDVKGAPTFDALWPKLKEFIGELPLVAHNAPFDGGCLRSTLKYYGITQPENPFFLHP
;
A
#
# COMPACT_ATOMS: atom_id res chain seq x y z
N MET A 1 9.56 19.74 6.22
CA MET A 1 8.38 18.87 6.32
C MET A 1 8.84 17.64 7.07
N THR A 2 8.56 17.56 8.36
CA THR A 2 9.14 16.55 9.27
C THR A 2 8.23 15.35 9.50
N ASP A 3 6.95 15.50 9.16
CA ASP A 3 5.91 14.55 9.54
C ASP A 3 5.23 14.01 8.28
N PHE A 4 5.25 12.69 8.11
CA PHE A 4 4.75 12.01 6.92
C PHE A 4 4.52 10.52 7.20
N VAL A 5 3.82 9.86 6.28
CA VAL A 5 3.75 8.39 6.24
C VAL A 5 4.45 7.91 4.98
N ALA A 6 5.54 7.16 5.15
CA ALA A 6 6.16 6.41 4.07
C ALA A 6 5.29 5.19 3.78
N ILE A 7 4.94 4.97 2.52
CA ILE A 7 4.12 3.85 2.05
C ILE A 7 4.84 3.11 0.92
N ASP A 8 4.73 1.80 0.95
CA ASP A 8 5.33 0.90 -0.03
C ASP A 8 4.37 -0.27 -0.29
N PHE A 9 4.11 -0.56 -1.56
CA PHE A 9 3.22 -1.64 -1.98
C PHE A 9 3.96 -2.72 -2.76
N GLU A 10 3.59 -3.96 -2.49
CA GLU A 10 3.91 -5.10 -3.35
C GLU A 10 2.70 -5.52 -4.14
N THR A 11 2.89 -5.94 -5.39
CA THR A 11 1.83 -6.44 -6.26
C THR A 11 2.05 -7.91 -6.62
N ALA A 12 0.97 -8.65 -6.80
CA ALA A 12 1.04 -10.06 -7.21
C ALA A 12 1.29 -10.21 -8.72
N ASN A 13 0.83 -9.25 -9.51
CA ASN A 13 0.93 -9.26 -10.97
C ASN A 13 0.97 -7.84 -11.55
N THR A 14 0.90 -7.72 -12.88
CA THR A 14 1.04 -6.44 -13.59
C THR A 14 -0.12 -5.47 -13.38
N ASN A 15 -1.22 -5.86 -12.74
CA ASN A 15 -2.32 -4.96 -12.44
C ASN A 15 -2.00 -4.14 -11.19
N LEU A 16 -2.16 -2.82 -11.26
CA LEU A 16 -1.98 -1.91 -10.12
C LEU A 16 -2.97 -2.19 -8.96
N THR A 17 -4.07 -2.87 -9.23
CA THR A 17 -5.06 -3.30 -8.23
C THR A 17 -4.66 -4.59 -7.51
N SER A 18 -3.60 -5.26 -7.96
CA SER A 18 -3.17 -6.56 -7.43
C SER A 18 -2.25 -6.43 -6.21
N ILE A 19 -2.47 -5.41 -5.36
CA ILE A 19 -1.73 -5.22 -4.12
C ILE A 19 -1.82 -6.50 -3.28
N CYS A 20 -0.67 -7.08 -2.92
CA CYS A 20 -0.55 -8.29 -2.11
C CYS A 20 0.06 -8.02 -0.73
N ALA A 21 0.73 -6.88 -0.55
CA ALA A 21 1.15 -6.38 0.75
C ALA A 21 1.23 -4.85 0.75
N VAL A 22 1.10 -4.26 1.93
CA VAL A 22 1.38 -2.84 2.20
C VAL A 22 2.25 -2.72 3.45
N GLY A 23 3.32 -1.95 3.34
CA GLY A 23 4.12 -1.48 4.46
C GLY A 23 3.96 0.04 4.63
N CYS A 24 3.81 0.49 5.87
CA CYS A 24 3.85 1.91 6.19
C CYS A 24 4.70 2.20 7.43
N VAL A 25 5.35 3.36 7.40
CA VAL A 25 6.09 3.91 8.54
C VAL A 25 5.64 5.35 8.76
N LYS A 26 5.20 5.65 9.98
CA LYS A 26 4.86 7.02 10.38
C LYS A 26 6.10 7.68 10.97
N VAL A 27 6.44 8.83 10.43
CA VAL A 27 7.56 9.67 10.88
C VAL A 27 6.97 10.96 11.40
N GLU A 28 7.35 11.34 12.62
CA GLU A 28 6.96 12.60 13.25
C GLU A 28 8.21 13.20 13.89
N ASN A 29 8.46 14.50 13.69
CA ASN A 29 9.67 15.17 14.15
C ASN A 29 10.97 14.46 13.72
N GLY A 30 10.97 13.84 12.54
CA GLY A 30 12.13 13.12 11.99
C GLY A 30 12.44 11.77 12.66
N VAL A 31 11.57 11.28 13.55
CA VAL A 31 11.71 9.94 14.16
C VAL A 31 10.53 9.05 13.78
N ILE A 32 10.79 7.75 13.67
CA ILE A 32 9.73 6.77 13.42
C ILE A 32 8.91 6.60 14.70
N THR A 33 7.62 6.92 14.63
CA THR A 33 6.70 6.84 15.78
C THR A 33 5.76 5.64 15.70
N ASP A 34 5.48 5.12 14.49
CA ASP A 34 4.62 3.96 14.33
C ASP A 34 4.90 3.18 13.02
N ARG A 35 4.44 1.93 12.96
CA ARG A 35 4.60 1.03 11.81
C ARG A 35 3.32 0.25 11.56
N PHE A 36 2.96 0.11 10.29
CA PHE A 36 1.84 -0.70 9.84
C PHE A 36 2.30 -1.68 8.77
N TYR A 37 1.83 -2.92 8.85
CA TYR A 37 2.05 -3.92 7.82
C TYR A 37 0.81 -4.80 7.70
N SER A 38 0.41 -5.10 6.46
CA SER A 38 -0.63 -6.07 6.20
C SER A 38 -0.39 -6.77 4.86
N LEU A 39 -0.66 -8.08 4.84
CA LEU A 39 -0.94 -8.78 3.60
C LEU A 39 -2.32 -8.35 3.09
N VAL A 40 -2.51 -8.44 1.77
CA VAL A 40 -3.75 -8.09 1.08
C VAL A 40 -4.08 -9.20 0.11
N LYS A 41 -5.35 -9.58 0.04
CA LYS A 41 -5.84 -10.46 -1.03
C LYS A 41 -5.92 -9.66 -2.34
N PRO A 42 -5.06 -9.94 -3.34
CA PRO A 42 -4.94 -9.10 -4.52
C PRO A 42 -6.10 -9.31 -5.48
N VAL A 43 -6.37 -8.31 -6.33
CA VAL A 43 -7.38 -8.42 -7.38
C VAL A 43 -6.82 -7.93 -8.72
N PRO A 44 -6.81 -8.75 -9.78
CA PRO A 44 -7.11 -10.19 -9.80
C PRO A 44 -6.11 -11.00 -8.97
N ASN A 45 -6.58 -12.10 -8.36
CA ASN A 45 -5.74 -12.95 -7.52
C ASN A 45 -5.01 -14.01 -8.34
N TYR A 46 -3.89 -13.61 -8.95
CA TYR A 46 -2.90 -14.54 -9.51
C TYR A 46 -1.50 -13.94 -9.33
N PHE A 47 -0.51 -14.81 -9.19
CA PHE A 47 0.87 -14.40 -8.95
C PHE A 47 1.75 -14.69 -10.17
N ILE A 48 2.55 -13.71 -10.56
CA ILE A 48 3.62 -13.89 -11.55
C ILE A 48 4.89 -14.29 -10.80
N SER A 49 5.52 -15.40 -11.20
CA SER A 49 6.69 -15.95 -10.50
C SER A 49 7.80 -14.92 -10.26
N ARG A 50 8.07 -14.05 -11.24
CA ARG A 50 9.07 -12.99 -11.11
C ARG A 50 8.78 -12.02 -9.96
N PHE A 51 7.53 -11.74 -9.63
CA PHE A 51 7.16 -10.82 -8.55
C PHE A 51 7.34 -11.53 -7.21
N THR A 52 6.88 -12.79 -7.12
CA THR A 52 7.17 -13.68 -6.00
C THR A 52 8.68 -13.82 -5.74
N GLU A 53 9.53 -13.89 -6.77
CA GLU A 53 10.99 -13.94 -6.61
C GLU A 53 11.58 -12.64 -6.02
N ILE A 54 10.93 -11.49 -6.24
CA ILE A 54 11.39 -10.18 -5.74
C ILE A 54 11.04 -10.02 -4.25
N HIS A 55 9.75 -10.20 -3.90
CA HIS A 55 9.26 -9.89 -2.55
C HIS A 55 8.98 -11.13 -1.68
N GLY A 56 9.05 -12.34 -2.24
CA GLY A 56 8.90 -13.60 -1.51
C GLY A 56 7.47 -14.02 -1.17
N LEU A 57 6.44 -13.34 -1.71
CA LEU A 57 5.02 -13.61 -1.40
C LEU A 57 4.34 -14.40 -2.52
N SER A 58 3.43 -15.27 -2.14
CA SER A 58 2.67 -16.16 -3.01
C SER A 58 1.19 -16.16 -2.68
N ASP A 59 0.38 -16.81 -3.52
CA ASP A 59 -1.05 -17.03 -3.27
C ASP A 59 -1.32 -17.72 -1.91
N LYS A 60 -0.38 -18.55 -1.44
CA LYS A 60 -0.52 -19.23 -0.14
C LYS A 60 -0.49 -18.25 1.03
N ASP A 61 0.33 -17.21 0.95
CA ASP A 61 0.51 -16.22 2.01
C ASP A 61 -0.73 -15.34 2.15
N VAL A 62 -1.37 -15.00 1.02
CA VAL A 62 -2.53 -14.09 0.99
C VAL A 62 -3.89 -14.81 1.09
N LYS A 63 -3.91 -16.15 1.21
CA LYS A 63 -5.15 -16.94 1.19
C LYS A 63 -6.16 -16.53 2.27
N GLY A 64 -5.68 -16.13 3.43
CA GLY A 64 -6.49 -15.63 4.56
C GLY A 64 -6.42 -14.11 4.76
N ALA A 65 -5.74 -13.38 3.87
CA ALA A 65 -5.58 -11.94 3.99
C ALA A 65 -6.90 -11.19 3.69
N PRO A 66 -7.11 -10.00 4.29
CA PRO A 66 -8.26 -9.16 3.95
C PRO A 66 -8.17 -8.67 2.50
N THR A 67 -9.32 -8.42 1.88
CA THR A 67 -9.38 -7.60 0.67
C THR A 67 -9.01 -6.16 0.99
N PHE A 68 -8.62 -5.37 -0.01
CA PHE A 68 -8.14 -4.01 0.23
C PHE A 68 -9.21 -3.10 0.84
N ASP A 69 -10.48 -3.23 0.44
CA ASP A 69 -11.61 -2.49 1.03
C ASP A 69 -11.82 -2.82 2.52
N ALA A 70 -11.62 -4.06 2.93
CA ALA A 70 -11.69 -4.46 4.34
C ALA A 70 -10.49 -3.95 5.15
N LEU A 71 -9.32 -3.82 4.51
CA LEU A 71 -8.11 -3.26 5.13
C LEU A 71 -8.15 -1.72 5.23
N TRP A 72 -8.74 -1.07 4.23
CA TRP A 72 -8.66 0.37 4.02
C TRP A 72 -9.02 1.22 5.24
N PRO A 73 -10.09 0.93 6.02
CA PRO A 73 -10.42 1.74 7.19
C PRO A 73 -9.26 1.85 8.19
N LYS A 74 -8.56 0.74 8.45
CA LYS A 74 -7.41 0.70 9.37
C LYS A 74 -6.20 1.41 8.80
N LEU A 75 -5.92 1.21 7.51
CA LEU A 75 -4.82 1.89 6.83
C LEU A 75 -5.05 3.41 6.78
N LYS A 76 -6.29 3.85 6.49
CA LYS A 76 -6.66 5.26 6.47
C LYS A 76 -6.54 5.89 7.86
N GLU A 77 -6.97 5.20 8.91
CA GLU A 77 -6.79 5.65 10.29
C GLU A 77 -5.30 5.80 10.65
N PHE A 78 -4.47 4.84 10.23
CA PHE A 78 -3.02 4.94 10.41
C PHE A 78 -2.43 6.14 9.67
N ILE A 79 -2.83 6.39 8.42
CA ILE A 79 -2.36 7.52 7.61
C ILE A 79 -2.79 8.86 8.22
N GLY A 80 -4.05 8.95 8.65
CA GLY A 80 -4.66 10.21 9.11
C GLY A 80 -4.60 11.28 8.02
N GLU A 81 -4.26 12.51 8.42
CA GLU A 81 -4.13 13.66 7.52
C GLU A 81 -2.68 13.90 7.06
N LEU A 82 -1.76 12.98 7.40
CA LEU A 82 -0.35 13.15 7.08
C LEU A 82 -0.09 12.97 5.57
N PRO A 83 0.86 13.71 4.99
CA PRO A 83 1.28 13.50 3.62
C PRO A 83 1.90 12.10 3.44
N LEU A 84 1.64 11.50 2.28
CA LEU A 84 2.23 10.22 1.88
C LEU A 84 3.52 10.46 1.10
N VAL A 85 4.51 9.61 1.35
CA VAL A 85 5.75 9.57 0.57
C VAL A 85 6.07 8.14 0.16
N ALA A 86 6.68 7.96 -1.01
CA ALA A 86 7.16 6.65 -1.44
C ALA A 86 8.42 6.80 -2.30
N HIS A 87 9.28 5.78 -2.31
CA HIS A 87 10.47 5.75 -3.17
C HIS A 87 10.10 5.68 -4.65
N ASN A 88 8.99 5.04 -5.00
CA ASN A 88 8.44 5.03 -6.35
C ASN A 88 7.03 5.61 -6.37
N ALA A 89 6.90 6.88 -5.96
CA ALA A 89 5.60 7.57 -5.86
C ALA A 89 4.67 7.43 -7.09
N PRO A 90 5.15 7.43 -8.35
CA PRO A 90 4.29 7.13 -9.50
C PRO A 90 3.63 5.74 -9.43
N PHE A 91 4.39 4.72 -9.04
CA PHE A 91 3.90 3.35 -8.87
C PHE A 91 2.99 3.22 -7.65
N ASP A 92 3.47 3.56 -6.46
CA ASP A 92 2.73 3.36 -5.20
C ASP A 92 1.44 4.16 -5.16
N GLY A 93 1.51 5.44 -5.58
CA GLY A 93 0.34 6.28 -5.73
C GLY A 93 -0.61 5.75 -6.83
N GLY A 94 -0.07 5.14 -7.88
CA GLY A 94 -0.84 4.45 -8.93
C GLY A 94 -1.60 3.24 -8.40
N CYS A 95 -0.95 2.39 -7.61
CA CYS A 95 -1.53 1.25 -6.92
C CYS A 95 -2.67 1.68 -6.00
N LEU A 96 -2.43 2.67 -5.14
CA LEU A 96 -3.44 3.20 -4.22
C LEU A 96 -4.65 3.75 -4.98
N ARG A 97 -4.45 4.66 -5.94
CA ARG A 97 -5.55 5.27 -6.71
C ARG A 97 -6.36 4.23 -7.48
N SER A 98 -5.69 3.28 -8.13
CA SER A 98 -6.35 2.26 -8.94
C SER A 98 -7.17 1.32 -8.07
N THR A 99 -6.64 0.93 -6.92
CA THR A 99 -7.32 0.03 -5.98
C THR A 99 -8.51 0.70 -5.30
N LEU A 100 -8.37 1.95 -4.84
CA LEU A 100 -9.50 2.71 -4.30
C LEU A 100 -10.63 2.86 -5.32
N LYS A 101 -10.27 3.20 -6.57
CA LYS A 101 -11.24 3.28 -7.68
C LYS A 101 -11.94 1.94 -7.93
N TYR A 102 -11.20 0.83 -7.91
CA TYR A 102 -11.77 -0.51 -8.12
C TYR A 102 -12.84 -0.85 -7.07
N TYR A 103 -12.60 -0.52 -5.80
CA TYR A 103 -13.56 -0.76 -4.72
C TYR A 103 -14.60 0.37 -4.54
N GLY A 104 -14.61 1.40 -5.40
CA GLY A 104 -15.54 2.52 -5.29
C GLY A 104 -15.31 3.40 -4.06
N ILE A 105 -14.08 3.42 -3.53
CA ILE A 105 -13.71 4.19 -2.34
C ILE A 105 -13.21 5.57 -2.76
N THR A 106 -13.73 6.62 -2.12
CA THR A 106 -13.29 8.00 -2.34
C THR A 106 -11.81 8.16 -1.99
N GLN A 107 -11.06 8.74 -2.93
CA GLN A 107 -9.64 9.02 -2.72
C GLN A 107 -9.46 10.07 -1.61
N PRO A 108 -8.52 9.85 -0.68
CA PRO A 108 -8.26 10.84 0.35
C PRO A 108 -7.46 12.04 -0.21
N GLU A 109 -7.53 13.18 0.47
CA GLU A 109 -6.91 14.43 0.03
C GLU A 109 -5.43 14.56 0.41
N ASN A 110 -4.86 13.54 1.07
CA ASN A 110 -3.46 13.55 1.48
C ASN A 110 -2.53 13.84 0.28
N PRO A 111 -1.64 14.83 0.40
CA PRO A 111 -0.61 15.05 -0.61
C PRO A 111 0.28 13.79 -0.74
N PHE A 112 0.67 13.46 -1.97
CA PHE A 112 1.54 12.31 -2.24
C PHE A 112 2.82 12.80 -2.93
N PHE A 113 3.97 12.61 -2.28
CA PHE A 113 5.27 13.08 -2.77
C PHE A 113 6.24 11.92 -3.05
N LEU A 114 7.21 12.17 -3.92
CA LEU A 114 8.36 11.30 -4.09
C LEU A 114 9.30 11.47 -2.89
N HIS A 115 9.67 10.36 -2.23
CA HIS A 115 10.75 10.37 -1.26
C HIS A 115 12.09 10.44 -2.01
N PRO A 116 12.98 11.39 -1.69
CA PRO A 116 14.30 11.49 -2.33
C PRO A 116 15.23 10.32 -2.00
#